data_AF-A0A661D3S3-F1
#
_entry.id   AF-A0A661D3S3-F1
#
_cell.length_a   1.000
_cell.length_b   1.000
_cell.length_c   1.000
_cell.angle_alpha   90.00
_cell.angle_beta   90.00
_cell.angle_gamma   90.00
#
_symmetry.space_group_name_H-M   'P 1'
#
loop_
_entity.id
_entity.type
_entity.pdbx_description
1 polymer ?
#
loop_
_entity_poly.entity_id
_entity_poly.type
_entity_poly.pdbx_seq_one_letter_code
_entity_poly.pdbx_strand_id
1 'polypeptide(L)'
;MTELYTYHKDKLSLTEVVQLPLAEGTLGLFYTPKQCQFGRWDNGKISDAEGNPLVLEQVFEARLFHPTAELRWLREPSTDGLGSAVYLFDNKPKTQTTFNGWQTQTLNDLTLQTNQYLLWGENWEMADSTAGWSALAGVRIGQMWVPLQNLEKNQRVCLKTLEYVGLPCHADGKLTLAGEYGNQVVVEERWLSLEPLSP
;
A
#
# COMPACT_ATOMS: atom_id res chain seq x y z
N MET A 1 -10.94 -0.45 -21.24
CA MET A 1 -10.59 0.78 -20.51
C MET A 1 -11.09 0.61 -19.09
N THR A 2 -10.22 0.87 -18.12
CA THR A 2 -10.45 0.59 -16.70
C THR A 2 -10.72 1.90 -15.96
N GLU A 3 -11.46 1.81 -14.85
CA GLU A 3 -11.70 2.91 -13.92
C GLU A 3 -10.93 2.68 -12.62
N LEU A 4 -10.48 3.74 -11.97
CA LEU A 4 -9.95 3.71 -10.61
C LEU A 4 -10.78 4.64 -9.73
N TYR A 5 -11.32 4.08 -8.65
CA TYR A 5 -12.14 4.81 -7.69
C TYR A 5 -11.29 5.26 -6.52
N THR A 6 -11.28 6.56 -6.27
CA THR A 6 -10.48 7.20 -5.22
C THR A 6 -11.40 7.86 -4.19
N TYR A 7 -11.12 7.58 -2.92
CA TYR A 7 -11.77 8.19 -1.77
C TYR A 7 -10.71 8.90 -0.94
N HIS A 8 -10.89 10.19 -0.68
CA HIS A 8 -9.95 11.01 0.08
C HIS A 8 -10.61 11.62 1.32
N LYS A 9 -9.88 11.64 2.45
CA LYS A 9 -10.31 12.34 3.65
C LYS A 9 -9.12 12.78 4.49
N ASP A 10 -9.14 14.06 4.85
CA ASP A 10 -8.18 14.68 5.76
C ASP A 10 -8.59 14.52 7.23
N LYS A 11 -7.64 14.83 8.11
CA LYS A 11 -7.81 14.93 9.56
C LYS A 11 -8.26 13.62 10.22
N LEU A 12 -7.70 12.51 9.75
CA LEU A 12 -7.87 11.19 10.37
C LEU A 12 -6.56 10.74 11.02
N SER A 13 -6.64 10.15 12.20
CA SER A 13 -5.53 9.38 12.76
C SER A 13 -5.37 8.04 12.05
N LEU A 14 -4.16 7.46 12.07
CA LEU A 14 -3.95 6.12 11.53
C LEU A 14 -4.80 5.06 12.26
N THR A 15 -5.03 5.24 13.57
CA THR A 15 -5.89 4.35 14.37
C THR A 15 -7.33 4.32 13.86
N GLU A 16 -7.90 5.47 13.48
CA GLU A 16 -9.23 5.53 12.86
C GLU A 16 -9.23 4.88 11.47
N VAL A 17 -8.17 5.12 10.70
CA VAL A 17 -8.02 4.62 9.33
C VAL A 17 -7.96 3.10 9.29
N VAL A 18 -7.26 2.44 10.22
CA VAL A 18 -7.20 0.97 10.25
C VAL A 18 -8.53 0.32 10.66
N GLN A 19 -9.47 1.07 11.25
CA GLN A 19 -10.84 0.57 11.52
C GLN A 19 -11.73 0.54 10.27
N LEU A 20 -11.29 1.15 9.16
CA LEU A 20 -12.01 1.04 7.89
C LEU A 20 -12.03 -0.42 7.41
N PRO A 21 -13.07 -0.84 6.68
CA PRO A 21 -13.12 -2.18 6.15
C PRO A 21 -12.02 -2.37 5.10
N LEU A 22 -11.06 -3.24 5.44
CA LEU A 22 -10.05 -3.75 4.52
C LEU A 22 -10.37 -5.21 4.21
N ALA A 23 -9.80 -5.72 3.13
CA ALA A 23 -9.93 -7.13 2.79
C ALA A 23 -9.08 -7.98 3.75
N GLU A 24 -9.54 -9.19 4.07
CA GLU A 24 -8.72 -10.15 4.81
C GLU A 24 -7.41 -10.42 4.05
N GLY A 25 -6.30 -10.54 4.77
CA GLY A 25 -4.98 -10.68 4.17
C GLY A 25 -4.34 -9.37 3.68
N THR A 26 -4.96 -8.21 3.97
CA THR A 26 -4.32 -6.91 3.73
C THR A 26 -2.99 -6.82 4.48
N LEU A 27 -1.95 -6.46 3.73
CA LEU A 27 -0.61 -6.22 4.24
C LEU A 27 -0.40 -4.72 4.38
N GLY A 28 0.46 -4.30 5.29
CA GLY A 28 0.83 -2.89 5.43
C GLY A 28 2.34 -2.70 5.49
N LEU A 29 2.82 -1.60 4.94
CA LEU A 29 4.16 -1.07 5.15
C LEU A 29 4.06 0.23 5.94
N PHE A 30 4.78 0.30 7.05
CA PHE A 30 4.67 1.38 8.03
C PHE A 30 6.03 2.04 8.24
N TYR A 31 6.09 3.36 8.04
CA TYR A 31 7.28 4.17 8.29
C TYR A 31 7.16 4.93 9.59
N THR A 32 8.15 4.74 10.44
CA THR A 32 8.37 5.49 11.68
C THR A 32 9.75 6.15 11.63
N PRO A 33 10.07 7.08 12.55
CA PRO A 33 11.40 7.67 12.60
C PRO A 33 12.53 6.66 12.85
N LYS A 34 12.21 5.45 13.34
CA LYS A 34 13.20 4.44 13.72
C LYS A 34 13.27 3.24 12.76
N GLN A 35 12.19 2.96 12.03
CA GLN A 35 12.09 1.75 11.22
C GLN A 35 11.05 1.87 10.11
N CYS A 36 11.29 1.12 9.04
CA CYS A 36 10.31 0.74 8.02
C CYS A 36 10.02 -0.75 8.21
N GLN A 37 8.76 -1.10 8.46
CA GLN A 37 8.40 -2.48 8.78
C GLN A 37 7.06 -2.87 8.17
N PHE A 38 6.92 -4.17 7.89
CA PHE A 38 5.64 -4.74 7.47
C PHE A 38 4.75 -5.06 8.67
N GLY A 39 3.44 -5.00 8.45
CA GLY A 39 2.41 -5.46 9.37
C GLY A 39 1.31 -6.21 8.64
N ARG A 40 0.58 -7.06 9.34
CA ARG A 40 -0.64 -7.70 8.83
C ARG A 40 -1.85 -7.06 9.47
N TRP A 41 -2.84 -6.73 8.64
CA TRP A 41 -4.13 -6.27 9.13
C TRP A 41 -5.05 -7.47 9.41
N ASP A 42 -5.64 -7.46 10.60
CA ASP A 42 -6.71 -8.38 11.00
C ASP A 42 -7.76 -7.58 11.79
N ASN A 43 -8.93 -7.36 11.17
CA ASN A 43 -10.11 -6.80 11.80
C ASN A 43 -9.85 -5.55 12.65
N GLY A 44 -9.20 -4.54 12.05
CA GLY A 44 -8.93 -3.26 12.71
C GLY A 44 -7.63 -3.22 13.53
N LYS A 45 -6.84 -4.29 13.54
CA LYS A 45 -5.56 -4.37 14.24
C LYS A 45 -4.44 -4.65 13.25
N ILE A 46 -3.27 -4.07 13.52
CA ILE A 46 -2.05 -4.37 12.79
C ILE A 46 -1.09 -5.08 13.72
N SER A 47 -0.58 -6.24 13.30
CA SER A 47 0.42 -7.01 14.05
C SER A 47 1.71 -7.21 13.24
N ASP A 48 2.83 -7.32 13.96
CA ASP A 48 4.15 -7.62 13.39
C ASP A 48 4.39 -9.14 13.24
N ALA A 49 5.63 -9.51 12.91
CA ALA A 49 6.06 -10.90 12.71
C ALA A 49 6.05 -11.76 13.99
N GLU A 50 6.05 -11.13 15.16
CA GLU A 50 5.95 -11.79 16.46
C GLU A 50 4.49 -11.85 16.95
N GLY A 51 3.56 -11.24 16.21
CA GLY A 51 2.15 -11.13 16.56
C GLY A 51 1.84 -9.96 17.48
N ASN A 52 2.82 -9.12 17.81
CA ASN A 52 2.61 -7.96 18.66
C ASN A 52 1.89 -6.85 17.90
N PRO A 53 0.95 -6.13 18.53
CA PRO A 53 0.32 -4.96 17.92
C PRO A 53 1.34 -3.84 17.63
N LEU A 54 1.24 -3.23 16.45
CA LEU A 54 2.07 -2.07 16.11
C LEU A 54 1.63 -0.81 16.88
N VAL A 55 2.61 -0.03 17.32
CA VAL A 55 2.39 1.31 17.91
C VAL A 55 2.17 2.33 16.77
N LEU A 56 0.91 2.56 16.42
CA LEU A 56 0.52 3.38 15.26
C LEU A 56 0.81 4.87 15.47
N GLU A 57 0.92 5.32 16.71
CA GLU A 57 1.12 6.72 17.09
C GLU A 57 2.46 7.29 16.60
N GLN A 58 3.45 6.44 16.32
CA GLN A 58 4.76 6.84 15.80
C GLN A 58 4.87 6.73 14.27
N VAL A 59 3.85 6.19 13.61
CA VAL A 59 3.84 6.05 12.15
C VAL A 59 3.57 7.41 11.53
N PHE A 60 4.40 7.82 10.57
CA PHE A 60 4.17 9.02 9.77
C PHE A 60 3.69 8.71 8.36
N GLU A 61 3.89 7.49 7.85
CA GLU A 61 3.36 7.05 6.57
C GLU A 61 2.99 5.57 6.65
N ALA A 62 1.82 5.22 6.11
CA ALA A 62 1.36 3.85 6.01
C ALA A 62 0.76 3.59 4.61
N ARG A 63 1.13 2.47 4.00
CA ARG A 63 0.45 1.92 2.82
C ARG A 63 -0.05 0.53 3.14
N LEU A 64 -1.36 0.35 3.16
CA LEU A 64 -2.04 -0.91 3.38
C LEU A 64 -2.60 -1.39 2.04
N PHE A 65 -2.17 -2.55 1.58
CA PHE A 65 -2.40 -3.01 0.23
C PHE A 65 -2.93 -4.43 0.16
N HIS A 66 -3.78 -4.65 -0.83
CA HIS A 66 -4.42 -5.90 -1.18
C HIS A 66 -4.67 -5.90 -2.70
N PRO A 67 -4.80 -7.07 -3.37
CA PRO A 67 -5.06 -7.10 -4.80
C PRO A 67 -6.25 -6.25 -5.26
N THR A 68 -7.28 -6.12 -4.42
CA THR A 68 -8.53 -5.42 -4.78
C THR A 68 -8.64 -3.98 -4.29
N ALA A 69 -7.80 -3.55 -3.34
CA ALA A 69 -7.82 -2.18 -2.82
C ALA A 69 -6.47 -1.75 -2.22
N GLU A 70 -6.21 -0.45 -2.17
CA GLU A 70 -5.06 0.09 -1.44
C GLU A 70 -5.44 1.35 -0.65
N LEU A 71 -5.16 1.33 0.64
CA LEU A 71 -5.29 2.44 1.56
C LEU A 71 -3.93 3.07 1.84
N ARG A 72 -3.82 4.38 1.69
CA ARG A 72 -2.63 5.17 1.99
C ARG A 72 -2.97 6.18 3.06
N TRP A 73 -2.05 6.39 3.98
CA TRP A 73 -2.17 7.41 5.00
C TRP A 73 -0.83 8.10 5.19
N LEU A 74 -0.86 9.44 5.19
CA LEU A 74 0.29 10.27 5.42
C LEU A 74 -0.03 11.25 6.55
N ARG A 75 0.82 11.27 7.58
CA ARG A 75 0.71 12.21 8.70
C ARG A 75 0.94 13.62 8.20
N GLU A 76 0.11 14.55 8.64
CA GLU A 76 0.30 15.97 8.41
C GLU A 76 1.22 16.54 9.50
N PRO A 77 2.42 17.05 9.16
CA PRO A 77 3.41 17.52 10.14
C PRO A 77 2.89 18.61 11.09
N SER A 78 1.91 19.40 10.65
CA SER A 78 1.32 20.49 11.43
C SER A 78 0.23 20.05 12.42
N THR A 79 -0.08 18.76 12.51
CA THR A 79 -1.17 18.23 13.34
C THR A 79 -0.68 17.28 14.43
N ASP A 80 -1.46 17.15 15.49
CA ASP A 80 -1.22 16.17 16.56
C ASP A 80 -1.70 14.77 16.13
N GLY A 81 -0.92 14.12 15.26
CA GLY A 81 -1.13 12.73 14.86
C GLY A 81 -2.26 12.49 13.86
N LEU A 82 -2.78 13.54 13.24
CA LEU A 82 -3.73 13.45 12.15
C LEU A 82 -3.00 13.44 10.79
N GLY A 83 -3.70 13.00 9.77
CA GLY A 83 -3.16 12.90 8.42
C GLY A 83 -4.25 12.84 7.36
N SER A 84 -3.81 12.64 6.13
CA SER A 84 -4.65 12.47 4.96
C SER A 84 -4.69 11.00 4.57
N ALA A 85 -5.89 10.46 4.39
CA ALA A 85 -6.12 9.10 3.94
C ALA A 85 -6.65 9.10 2.50
N VAL A 86 -6.11 8.20 1.68
CA VAL A 86 -6.58 7.92 0.32
C VAL A 86 -6.87 6.42 0.21
N TYR A 87 -8.07 6.07 -0.23
CA TYR A 87 -8.44 4.69 -0.49
C TYR A 87 -8.75 4.50 -1.98
N LEU A 88 -8.11 3.51 -2.59
CA LEU A 88 -8.16 3.23 -4.02
C LEU A 88 -8.77 1.86 -4.28
N PHE A 89 -9.67 1.77 -5.25
CA PHE A 89 -10.34 0.53 -5.65
C PHE A 89 -10.46 0.39 -7.17
N ASP A 90 -10.19 -0.81 -7.70
CA ASP A 90 -10.46 -1.14 -9.12
C ASP A 90 -11.95 -1.23 -9.43
N ASN A 91 -12.74 -1.49 -8.41
CA ASN A 91 -14.18 -1.68 -8.52
C ASN A 91 -14.87 -0.78 -7.51
N LYS A 92 -15.97 -0.16 -7.93
CA LYS A 92 -16.78 0.66 -7.05
C LYS A 92 -17.18 -0.12 -5.78
N PRO A 93 -16.88 0.37 -4.57
CA PRO A 93 -17.31 -0.26 -3.34
C PRO A 93 -18.83 -0.43 -3.30
N LYS A 94 -19.31 -1.60 -2.88
CA LYS A 94 -20.75 -1.91 -2.81
C LYS A 94 -21.48 -1.09 -1.74
N THR A 95 -20.79 -0.69 -0.66
CA THR A 95 -21.38 0.01 0.48
C THR A 95 -20.87 1.45 0.55
N GLN A 96 -21.68 2.40 0.07
CA GLN A 96 -21.31 3.83 0.07
C GLN A 96 -21.25 4.43 1.49
N THR A 97 -21.97 3.85 2.46
CA THR A 97 -22.08 4.38 3.83
C THR A 97 -20.74 4.46 4.56
N THR A 98 -19.81 3.54 4.27
CA THR A 98 -18.46 3.51 4.84
C THR A 98 -17.68 4.79 4.53
N PHE A 99 -17.91 5.38 3.36
CA PHE A 99 -17.17 6.54 2.85
C PHE A 99 -17.99 7.83 2.90
N ASN A 100 -19.01 7.87 3.76
CA ASN A 100 -19.78 9.10 3.99
C ASN A 100 -18.85 10.24 4.45
N GLY A 101 -18.92 11.38 3.76
CA GLY A 101 -18.09 12.55 4.04
C GLY A 101 -16.66 12.47 3.49
N TRP A 102 -16.34 11.46 2.70
CA TRP A 102 -15.10 11.41 1.92
C TRP A 102 -15.28 12.12 0.59
N GLN A 103 -14.24 12.81 0.14
CA GLN A 103 -14.17 13.31 -1.23
C GLN A 103 -13.99 12.12 -2.17
N THR A 104 -14.67 12.13 -3.31
CA THR A 104 -14.62 11.03 -4.27
C THR A 104 -14.18 11.52 -5.63
N GLN A 105 -13.34 10.72 -6.29
CA GLN A 105 -12.90 10.94 -7.66
C GLN A 105 -12.87 9.60 -8.38
N THR A 106 -13.18 9.62 -9.67
CA THR A 106 -13.00 8.45 -10.55
C THR A 106 -12.07 8.85 -11.68
N LEU A 107 -10.98 8.11 -11.82
CA LEU A 107 -10.11 8.18 -12.99
C LEU A 107 -10.65 7.19 -14.02
N ASN A 108 -10.87 7.66 -15.25
CA ASN A 108 -11.46 6.86 -16.33
C ASN A 108 -10.45 6.67 -17.46
N ASP A 109 -10.82 5.81 -18.42
CA ASP A 109 -10.05 5.59 -19.66
C ASP A 109 -8.60 5.16 -19.43
N LEU A 110 -8.39 4.36 -18.39
CA LEU A 110 -7.06 3.91 -17.97
C LEU A 110 -6.66 2.62 -18.71
N THR A 111 -5.37 2.55 -19.02
CA THR A 111 -4.67 1.31 -19.39
C THR A 111 -3.91 0.80 -18.19
N LEU A 112 -3.97 -0.51 -17.94
CA LEU A 112 -3.29 -1.15 -16.83
C LEU A 112 -1.95 -1.71 -17.27
N GLN A 113 -0.91 -1.47 -16.48
CA GLN A 113 0.41 -2.06 -16.68
C GLN A 113 0.88 -2.70 -15.38
N THR A 114 1.12 -4.01 -15.42
CA THR A 114 1.69 -4.74 -14.27
C THR A 114 3.17 -4.45 -14.16
N ASN A 115 3.64 -4.16 -12.95
CA ASN A 115 5.05 -3.93 -12.67
C ASN A 115 5.46 -4.63 -11.36
N GLN A 116 6.75 -4.61 -11.05
CA GLN A 116 7.27 -5.16 -9.80
C GLN A 116 8.53 -4.43 -9.34
N TYR A 117 8.65 -4.26 -8.02
CA TYR A 117 9.87 -3.76 -7.38
C TYR A 117 10.54 -4.89 -6.62
N LEU A 118 11.85 -5.03 -6.80
CA LEU A 118 12.65 -5.97 -6.03
C LEU A 118 12.89 -5.41 -4.62
N LEU A 119 12.48 -6.16 -3.59
CA LEU A 119 12.85 -5.83 -2.22
C LEU A 119 14.34 -6.15 -2.00
N TRP A 120 15.03 -5.27 -1.29
CA TRP A 120 16.41 -5.51 -0.93
C TRP A 120 16.54 -6.65 0.09
N GLY A 121 17.67 -7.35 -0.01
CA GLY A 121 17.94 -8.53 0.80
C GLY A 121 17.47 -9.82 0.14
N GLU A 122 17.83 -10.91 0.78
CA GLU A 122 17.43 -12.25 0.42
C GLU A 122 17.18 -13.05 1.69
N ASN A 123 16.43 -14.14 1.58
CA ASN A 123 16.18 -14.98 2.72
C ASN A 123 17.49 -15.68 3.16
N TRP A 124 18.02 -15.31 4.33
CA TRP A 124 19.36 -15.71 4.76
C TRP A 124 19.40 -17.09 5.44
N GLU A 125 18.33 -17.46 6.14
CA GLU A 125 18.22 -18.74 6.86
C GLU A 125 16.93 -19.49 6.51
N MET A 126 16.98 -20.82 6.61
CA MET A 126 15.78 -21.67 6.67
C MET A 126 15.11 -21.63 8.06
N ALA A 127 15.67 -20.85 9.00
CA ALA A 127 15.32 -20.88 10.41
C ALA A 127 14.19 -19.90 10.72
N ASP A 128 13.18 -20.46 11.38
CA ASP A 128 12.07 -19.79 12.08
C ASP A 128 11.20 -18.88 11.23
N SER A 129 10.50 -19.49 10.27
CA SER A 129 9.23 -18.94 9.79
C SER A 129 8.26 -18.84 10.98
N THR A 130 8.23 -17.71 11.67
CA THR A 130 7.19 -17.42 12.67
C THR A 130 5.87 -17.22 11.92
N ALA A 131 4.87 -18.06 12.19
CA ALA A 131 3.46 -17.86 11.77
C ALA A 131 3.24 -17.21 10.38
N GLY A 132 3.92 -17.69 9.35
CA GLY A 132 3.77 -17.22 7.98
C GLY A 132 4.64 -16.02 7.58
N TRP A 133 5.68 -15.69 8.33
CA TRP A 133 6.66 -14.63 8.03
C TRP A 133 8.02 -15.22 7.64
N SER A 134 8.83 -14.43 6.93
CA SER A 134 10.21 -14.75 6.56
C SER A 134 11.10 -13.52 6.75
N ALA A 135 12.38 -13.72 7.01
CA ALA A 135 13.34 -12.65 7.22
C ALA A 135 14.20 -12.42 5.98
N LEU A 136 14.12 -11.23 5.39
CA LEU A 136 15.06 -10.78 4.37
C LEU A 136 16.23 -10.08 5.04
N ALA A 137 17.45 -10.47 4.71
CA ALA A 137 18.64 -9.85 5.26
C ALA A 137 19.61 -9.37 4.17
N GLY A 138 20.37 -8.32 4.49
CA GLY A 138 21.42 -7.79 3.65
C GLY A 138 22.27 -6.75 4.38
N VAL A 139 23.56 -6.66 4.04
CA VAL A 139 24.56 -5.83 4.75
C VAL A 139 24.10 -4.38 4.98
N ARG A 140 23.31 -3.81 4.07
CA ARG A 140 22.85 -2.40 4.15
C ARG A 140 21.53 -2.20 4.87
N ILE A 141 20.70 -3.23 4.96
CA ILE A 141 19.32 -3.12 5.50
C ILE A 141 19.17 -3.80 6.86
N GLY A 142 20.19 -4.52 7.32
CA GLY A 142 20.05 -5.41 8.46
C GLY A 142 19.11 -6.55 8.12
N GLN A 143 18.04 -6.69 8.91
CA GLN A 143 17.00 -7.70 8.77
C GLN A 143 15.63 -7.03 8.68
N MET A 144 14.80 -7.50 7.75
CA MET A 144 13.43 -7.05 7.55
C MET A 144 12.50 -8.26 7.49
N TRP A 145 11.51 -8.29 8.36
CA TRP A 145 10.47 -9.31 8.33
C TRP A 145 9.44 -8.98 7.25
N VAL A 146 9.17 -9.95 6.38
CA VAL A 146 8.14 -9.87 5.35
C VAL A 146 7.05 -10.92 5.59
N PRO A 147 5.77 -10.60 5.37
CA PRO A 147 4.64 -11.49 5.63
C PRO A 147 4.47 -12.58 4.56
N LEU A 148 5.56 -13.23 4.18
CA LEU A 148 5.60 -14.38 3.27
C LEU A 148 6.16 -15.60 3.98
N GLN A 149 5.69 -16.78 3.57
CA GLN A 149 6.13 -18.06 4.11
C GLN A 149 6.91 -18.86 3.08
N ASN A 150 7.68 -19.83 3.56
CA ASN A 150 8.36 -20.84 2.74
C ASN A 150 9.30 -20.24 1.68
N LEU A 151 9.97 -19.13 2.01
CA LEU A 151 11.02 -18.61 1.14
C LEU A 151 12.23 -19.55 1.15
N GLU A 152 12.71 -19.91 -0.04
CA GLU A 152 13.94 -20.70 -0.17
C GLU A 152 15.16 -19.87 0.27
N LYS A 153 16.26 -20.53 0.60
CA LYS A 153 17.51 -19.84 0.92
C LYS A 153 17.97 -19.00 -0.28
N ASN A 154 18.40 -17.78 -0.01
CA ASN A 154 18.78 -16.77 -0.99
C ASN A 154 17.65 -16.33 -1.94
N GLN A 155 16.40 -16.74 -1.68
CA GLN A 155 15.27 -16.27 -2.47
C GLN A 155 14.99 -14.81 -2.16
N ARG A 156 14.72 -14.04 -3.21
CA ARG A 156 14.34 -12.63 -3.11
C ARG A 156 12.83 -12.49 -3.18
N VAL A 157 12.33 -11.34 -2.76
CA VAL A 157 10.91 -11.01 -2.80
C VAL A 157 10.71 -9.79 -3.68
N CYS A 158 9.61 -9.77 -4.42
CA CYS A 158 9.16 -8.61 -5.15
C CYS A 158 7.82 -8.11 -4.60
N LEU A 159 7.66 -6.79 -4.63
CA LEU A 159 6.38 -6.12 -4.46
C LEU A 159 5.74 -6.01 -5.83
N LYS A 160 4.57 -6.64 -6.02
CA LYS A 160 3.78 -6.51 -7.25
C LYS A 160 3.00 -5.21 -7.22
N THR A 161 3.03 -4.50 -8.34
CA THR A 161 2.33 -3.23 -8.50
C THR A 161 1.50 -3.20 -9.78
N LEU A 162 0.53 -2.31 -9.81
CA LEU A 162 -0.32 -2.04 -10.95
C LEU A 162 -0.30 -0.55 -11.23
N GLU A 163 0.30 -0.18 -12.35
CA GLU A 163 0.32 1.19 -12.86
C GLU A 163 -0.94 1.46 -13.68
N TYR A 164 -1.52 2.64 -13.45
CA TYR A 164 -2.66 3.15 -14.19
C TYR A 164 -2.14 4.24 -15.13
N VAL A 165 -2.16 3.96 -16.43
CA VAL A 165 -1.67 4.84 -17.48
C VAL A 165 -2.85 5.56 -18.12
N GLY A 166 -2.81 6.89 -18.13
CA GLY A 166 -3.89 7.73 -18.64
C GLY A 166 -3.39 9.09 -19.13
N LEU A 167 -4.33 9.91 -19.61
CA LEU A 167 -4.00 11.29 -20.01
C LEU A 167 -3.82 12.17 -18.76
N PRO A 168 -2.73 12.96 -18.68
CA PRO A 168 -2.50 13.83 -17.53
C PRO A 168 -3.49 15.01 -17.50
N CYS A 169 -4.22 15.12 -16.40
CA CYS A 169 -5.18 16.20 -16.14
C CYS A 169 -4.76 17.07 -14.94
N HIS A 170 -5.18 18.33 -14.96
CA HIS A 170 -5.20 19.21 -13.80
C HIS A 170 -6.26 18.75 -12.77
N ALA A 171 -6.18 19.30 -11.55
CA ALA A 171 -7.16 19.02 -10.50
C ALA A 171 -8.61 19.41 -10.87
N ASP A 172 -8.79 20.33 -11.82
CA ASP A 172 -10.11 20.71 -12.35
C ASP A 172 -10.62 19.76 -13.46
N GLY A 173 -9.89 18.67 -13.74
CA GLY A 173 -10.23 17.64 -14.72
C GLY A 173 -9.86 17.98 -16.16
N LYS A 174 -9.30 19.17 -16.43
CA LYS A 174 -8.85 19.51 -17.79
C LYS A 174 -7.53 18.86 -18.11
N LEU A 175 -7.35 18.49 -19.38
CA LEU A 175 -6.06 18.01 -19.87
C LEU A 175 -4.98 19.06 -19.59
N THR A 176 -3.82 18.58 -19.16
CA THR A 176 -2.59 19.37 -19.25
C THR A 176 -2.18 19.49 -20.72
N LEU A 177 -1.27 20.41 -21.02
CA LEU A 177 -0.71 20.56 -22.38
C LEU A 177 -0.18 19.23 -22.94
N ALA A 178 0.45 18.40 -22.10
CA ALA A 178 0.94 17.08 -22.51
C ALA A 178 -0.21 16.14 -22.92
N GLY A 179 -1.32 16.18 -22.19
CA GLY A 179 -2.53 15.39 -22.47
C GLY A 179 -3.24 15.84 -23.75
N GLU A 180 -3.25 17.14 -24.05
CA GLU A 180 -3.80 17.68 -25.32
C GLU A 180 -3.04 17.16 -26.54
N TYR A 181 -1.73 16.92 -26.41
CA TYR A 181 -0.90 16.30 -27.44
C TYR A 181 -0.98 14.75 -27.46
N GLY A 182 -1.83 14.16 -26.62
CA GLY A 182 -2.03 12.70 -26.55
C GLY A 182 -0.95 11.93 -25.80
N ASN A 183 -0.07 12.62 -25.04
CA ASN A 183 0.89 11.93 -24.18
C ASN A 183 0.15 11.26 -23.02
N GLN A 184 0.53 10.01 -22.73
CA GLN A 184 0.04 9.28 -21.58
C GLN A 184 1.14 9.17 -20.53
N VAL A 185 0.73 9.19 -19.26
CA VAL A 185 1.62 9.06 -18.10
C VAL A 185 1.03 8.07 -17.10
N VAL A 186 1.85 7.56 -16.20
CA VAL A 186 1.35 6.88 -15.01
C VAL A 186 0.66 7.93 -14.13
N VAL A 187 -0.67 7.87 -14.04
CA VAL A 187 -1.47 8.79 -13.23
C VAL A 187 -1.66 8.28 -11.80
N GLU A 188 -1.48 6.98 -11.59
CA GLU A 188 -1.53 6.33 -10.27
C GLU A 188 -0.81 4.97 -10.32
N GLU A 189 -0.36 4.46 -9.17
CA GLU A 189 0.23 3.11 -9.02
C GLU A 189 -0.23 2.46 -7.72
N ARG A 190 -0.88 1.30 -7.79
CA ARG A 190 -1.26 0.53 -6.60
C ARG A 190 -0.27 -0.58 -6.27
N TRP A 191 -0.07 -0.81 -4.98
CA TRP A 191 0.58 -2.02 -4.47
C TRP A 191 -0.44 -3.14 -4.35
N LEU A 192 -0.06 -4.37 -4.72
CA LEU A 192 -0.99 -5.50 -4.81
C LEU A 192 -0.65 -6.59 -3.79
N SER A 193 0.58 -7.10 -3.84
CA SER A 193 1.03 -8.28 -3.11
C SER A 193 2.54 -8.30 -2.97
N LEU A 194 3.03 -9.11 -2.03
CA LEU A 194 4.42 -9.56 -2.02
C LEU A 194 4.47 -10.95 -2.61
N GLU A 195 5.50 -11.23 -3.41
CA GLU A 195 5.69 -12.54 -4.04
C GLU A 195 7.17 -12.93 -4.06
N PRO A 196 7.51 -14.21 -3.89
CA PRO A 196 8.86 -14.68 -4.15
C PRO A 196 9.26 -14.37 -5.60
N LEU A 197 10.48 -13.88 -5.80
CA LEU A 197 11.03 -13.66 -7.13
C LEU A 197 11.20 -15.03 -7.80
N SER A 198 10.49 -15.25 -8.90
CA SER A 198 10.67 -16.46 -9.71
C SER A 198 12.08 -16.46 -10.34
N PRO A 199 12.75 -17.62 -10.40
CA PRO A 199 14.07 -17.76 -11.02
C PRO A 199 14.05 -17.49 -12.53
#